data_AF-A0A3C1NA00-F1
#
_entry.id   AF-A0A3C1NA00-F1
#
_cell.length_a   1.000
_cell.length_b   1.000
_cell.length_c   1.000
_cell.angle_alpha   90.00
_cell.angle_beta   90.00
_cell.angle_gamma   90.00
#
_symmetry.space_group_name_H-M   'P 1'
#
loop_
_entity.id
_entity.type
_entity.pdbx_description
1 polymer ?
#
loop_
_entity_poly.entity_id
_entity_poly.type
_entity_poly.pdbx_seq_one_letter_code
_entity_poly.pdbx_strand_id
1 'polypeptide(L)'
;EDEILGDFGLCGGGAAGFELDRVDYRLGSPENTVILASSENHDDSFVLVPEEHLTHITNWPGEPTEQLIRADLAYIETETGGAIFSTGSITFCGSLPVNNFQNNISTLLDNVFHRFLTS
;
A
#
# COMPACT_ATOMS: atom_id res chain seq x y z
N GLU A 1 -1.15 -10.73 -18.77
CA GLU A 1 -1.58 -9.32 -18.75
C GLU A 1 -1.43 -8.87 -17.32
N ASP A 2 -0.80 -7.71 -17.10
CA ASP A 2 -0.62 -7.15 -15.76
C ASP A 2 -1.94 -6.50 -15.36
N GLU A 3 -2.70 -7.18 -14.48
CA GLU A 3 -3.97 -6.70 -13.98
C GLU A 3 -3.75 -5.57 -12.96
N ILE A 4 -4.46 -4.44 -13.11
CA ILE A 4 -4.46 -3.37 -12.10
C ILE A 4 -5.27 -3.82 -10.89
N LEU A 5 -4.64 -3.80 -9.71
CA LEU A 5 -5.30 -4.11 -8.45
C LEU A 5 -6.14 -2.93 -7.98
N GLY A 6 -7.46 -3.12 -7.88
CA GLY A 6 -8.35 -2.17 -7.22
C GLY A 6 -8.54 -0.83 -7.94
N ASP A 7 -8.66 -0.81 -9.27
CA ASP A 7 -9.15 0.34 -10.06
C ASP A 7 -10.68 0.55 -9.91
N PHE A 8 -11.16 0.39 -8.68
CA PHE A 8 -12.54 0.51 -8.28
C PHE A 8 -12.60 0.69 -6.76
N GLY A 9 -13.61 1.38 -6.26
CA GLY A 9 -13.81 1.52 -4.82
C GLY A 9 -14.99 2.43 -4.49
N LEU A 10 -15.65 2.15 -3.35
CA LEU A 10 -16.72 3.02 -2.83
C LEU A 10 -16.17 4.32 -2.21
N CYS A 11 -14.88 4.34 -1.87
CA CYS A 11 -14.16 5.48 -1.32
C CYS A 11 -13.03 5.86 -2.27
N GLY A 12 -12.97 7.11 -2.71
CA GLY A 12 -11.88 7.60 -3.58
C GLY A 12 -11.86 7.00 -5.01
N GLY A 13 -12.75 6.07 -5.35
CA GLY A 13 -12.81 5.43 -6.67
C GLY A 13 -11.80 4.30 -6.89
N GLY A 14 -10.94 3.99 -5.91
CA GLY A 14 -9.90 2.96 -6.03
C GLY A 14 -9.39 2.47 -4.67
N ALA A 15 -8.55 1.42 -4.70
CA ALA A 15 -8.03 0.77 -3.51
C ALA A 15 -6.86 1.51 -2.82
N ALA A 16 -6.28 2.52 -3.47
CA ALA A 16 -5.21 3.36 -2.94
C ALA A 16 -5.66 4.83 -2.87
N GLY A 17 -5.79 5.40 -1.68
CA GLY A 17 -6.21 6.78 -1.54
C GLY A 17 -6.48 7.23 -0.11
N PHE A 18 -6.79 8.53 0.01
CA PHE A 18 -6.93 9.31 1.25
C PHE A 18 -5.65 9.43 2.07
N GLU A 19 -5.08 8.31 2.52
CA GLU A 19 -3.76 8.27 3.17
C GLU A 19 -2.98 7.09 2.62
N LEU A 20 -1.67 7.26 2.49
CA LEU A 20 -0.76 6.34 1.82
C LEU A 20 0.45 6.07 2.71
N ASP A 21 0.66 4.81 3.07
CA ASP A 21 1.87 4.35 3.75
C ASP A 21 2.79 3.64 2.74
N ARG A 22 4.09 3.95 2.82
CA ARG A 22 5.11 3.32 1.99
C ARG A 22 6.12 2.54 2.84
N VAL A 23 6.75 1.56 2.23
CA VAL A 23 7.93 0.91 2.80
C VAL A 23 9.10 1.90 2.78
N ASP A 24 9.73 2.10 3.94
CA ASP A 24 10.93 2.94 4.09
C ASP A 24 11.91 2.28 5.06
N TYR A 25 13.02 1.77 4.52
CA TYR A 25 14.09 1.11 5.28
C TYR A 25 14.87 2.09 6.17
N ARG A 26 14.95 3.37 5.82
CA ARG A 26 15.54 4.41 6.68
C ARG A 26 14.74 4.58 7.97
N LEU A 27 13.42 4.37 7.90
CA LEU A 27 12.50 4.44 9.05
C LEU A 27 12.32 3.09 9.77
N GLY A 28 13.02 2.04 9.32
CA GLY A 28 13.06 0.75 10.01
C GLY A 28 12.09 -0.31 9.50
N SER A 29 11.59 -0.17 8.26
CA SER A 29 10.93 -1.30 7.59
C SER A 29 11.88 -2.51 7.53
N PRO A 30 11.44 -3.75 7.83
CA PRO A 30 12.32 -4.92 7.82
C PRO A 30 12.92 -5.18 6.43
N GLU A 31 14.21 -5.51 6.37
CA GLU A 31 14.93 -5.79 5.11
C GLU A 31 14.33 -6.93 4.28
N ASN A 32 13.63 -7.86 4.92
CA ASN A 32 12.93 -8.96 4.24
C ASN A 32 11.50 -8.60 3.79
N THR A 33 11.13 -7.32 3.82
CA THR A 33 9.83 -6.86 3.31
C THR A 33 9.74 -7.10 1.80
N VAL A 34 8.70 -7.79 1.38
CA VAL A 34 8.33 -7.97 -0.03
C VAL A 34 7.25 -6.95 -0.38
N ILE A 35 7.55 -6.06 -1.32
CA ILE A 35 6.54 -5.16 -1.91
C ILE A 35 5.84 -5.92 -3.04
N LEU A 36 4.56 -6.23 -2.85
CA LEU A 36 3.73 -6.98 -3.78
C LEU A 36 3.19 -6.11 -4.92
N ALA A 37 2.86 -4.85 -4.60
CA ALA A 37 2.43 -3.83 -5.54
C ALA A 37 2.62 -2.45 -4.91
N SER A 38 2.70 -1.43 -5.76
CA SER A 38 2.71 -0.02 -5.35
C SER A 38 1.65 0.74 -6.13
N SER A 39 0.96 1.68 -5.48
CA SER A 39 -0.05 2.49 -6.15
C SER A 39 0.56 3.62 -6.98
N GLU A 40 -0.21 4.09 -7.96
CA GLU A 40 0.15 5.16 -8.89
C GLU A 40 -1.08 6.05 -9.20
N ASN A 41 -0.90 7.06 -10.07
CA ASN A 41 -1.94 7.97 -10.53
C ASN A 41 -2.63 8.80 -9.42
N HIS A 42 -1.87 9.19 -8.40
CA HIS A 42 -2.32 10.17 -7.40
C HIS A 42 -2.33 11.58 -8.00
N ASP A 43 -3.39 12.34 -7.74
CA ASP A 43 -3.50 13.72 -8.21
C ASP A 43 -2.68 14.70 -7.33
N ASP A 44 -2.61 15.96 -7.80
CA ASP A 44 -1.83 17.02 -7.15
C ASP A 44 -2.33 17.41 -5.73
N SER A 45 -3.43 16.83 -5.24
CA SER A 45 -3.89 17.06 -3.87
C SER A 45 -3.12 16.23 -2.84
N PHE A 46 -2.46 15.15 -3.26
CA PHE A 46 -1.58 14.38 -2.40
C PHE A 46 -0.26 15.11 -2.19
N VAL A 47 0.18 15.15 -0.94
CA VAL A 47 1.41 15.84 -0.53
C VAL A 47 2.17 14.98 0.47
N LEU A 48 3.48 15.23 0.59
CA LEU A 48 4.26 14.64 1.66
C LEU A 48 3.84 15.20 3.01
N VAL A 49 3.90 14.35 4.04
CA VAL A 49 3.74 14.79 5.41
C VAL A 49 4.89 15.71 5.81
N PRO A 50 4.68 16.69 6.71
CA PRO A 50 5.73 17.62 7.14
C PRO A 50 7.03 16.95 7.59
N GLU A 51 6.94 15.77 8.20
CA GLU A 51 8.06 14.97 8.72
C GLU A 51 8.98 14.43 7.61
N GLU A 52 8.50 14.34 6.37
CA GLU A 52 9.30 13.91 5.21
C GLU A 52 10.06 15.07 4.55
N HIS A 53 9.75 16.32 4.92
CA HIS A 53 10.49 17.47 4.43
C HIS A 53 11.78 17.68 5.21
N LEU A 54 12.90 17.78 4.49
CA LEU A 54 14.19 18.19 5.06
C LEU A 54 14.33 19.72 5.03
N THR A 55 13.92 20.35 3.93
CA THR A 55 13.81 21.80 3.78
C THR A 55 12.63 22.15 2.86
N HIS A 56 12.43 23.44 2.58
CA HIS A 56 11.47 23.89 1.57
C HIS A 56 11.83 23.49 0.12
N ILE A 57 13.02 22.93 -0.13
CA ILE A 57 13.51 22.55 -1.47
C ILE A 57 13.62 21.03 -1.63
N THR A 58 13.74 20.27 -0.53
CA THR A 58 14.04 18.83 -0.61
C THR A 58 13.45 18.03 0.57
N ASN A 59 13.41 16.72 0.40
CA ASN A 59 12.85 15.75 1.36
C ASN A 59 13.95 14.86 1.97
N TRP A 60 13.64 14.17 3.06
CA TRP A 60 14.59 13.29 3.76
C TRP A 60 15.07 12.11 2.91
N PRO A 61 14.22 11.46 2.09
CA PRO A 61 14.68 10.40 1.19
C PRO A 61 15.65 10.88 0.10
N GLY A 62 15.58 12.15 -0.29
CA GLY A 62 16.38 12.70 -1.40
C GLY A 62 15.88 12.27 -2.79
N GLU A 63 14.64 11.81 -2.89
CA GLU A 63 14.01 11.29 -4.11
C GLU A 63 12.97 12.25 -4.68
N PRO A 64 12.55 12.12 -5.95
CA PRO A 64 11.42 12.88 -6.49
C PRO A 64 10.14 12.65 -5.67
N THR A 65 9.43 13.73 -5.35
CA THR A 65 8.21 13.68 -4.51
C THR A 65 7.17 12.72 -5.09
N GLU A 66 7.04 12.67 -6.42
CA GLU A 66 6.09 11.81 -7.13
C GLU A 66 6.37 10.32 -6.88
N GLN A 67 7.62 9.94 -6.62
CA GLN A 67 7.98 8.56 -6.27
C GLN A 67 7.66 8.23 -4.81
N LEU A 68 7.58 9.24 -3.95
CA LEU A 68 7.32 9.09 -2.52
C LEU A 68 5.82 9.04 -2.20
N ILE A 69 4.98 9.62 -3.07
CA ILE A 69 3.52 9.59 -2.97
C ILE A 69 3.01 8.28 -3.55
N ARG A 70 2.97 7.24 -2.71
CA ARG A 70 2.42 5.92 -3.06
C ARG A 70 2.06 5.15 -1.80
N ALA A 71 1.14 4.20 -1.96
CA ALA A 71 0.90 3.13 -1.00
C ALA A 71 1.67 1.88 -1.46
N ASP A 72 2.38 1.22 -0.55
CA ASP A 72 3.02 -0.07 -0.81
C ASP A 72 2.22 -1.21 -0.16
N LEU A 73 1.80 -2.18 -0.96
CA LEU A 73 1.27 -3.47 -0.48
C LEU A 73 2.44 -4.33 -0.02
N ALA A 74 2.64 -4.44 1.29
CA ALA A 74 3.82 -5.06 1.88
C ALA A 74 3.49 -6.39 2.56
N TYR A 75 4.38 -7.37 2.41
CA TYR A 75 4.33 -8.66 3.09
C TYR A 75 5.67 -8.97 3.75
N ILE A 76 5.64 -9.42 5.00
CA ILE A 76 6.83 -9.73 5.81
C ILE A 76 6.62 -11.08 6.48
N GLU A 77 7.56 -12.00 6.33
CA GLU A 77 7.61 -13.22 7.16
C GLU A 77 8.47 -12.95 8.40
N THR A 78 8.05 -13.43 9.56
CA THR A 78 8.83 -13.32 10.80
C THR A 78 9.66 -14.58 11.03
N GLU A 79 10.80 -14.44 11.70
CA GLU A 79 11.70 -15.57 12.00
C GLU A 79 11.03 -16.66 12.85
N THR A 80 9.97 -16.31 13.57
CA THR A 80 9.21 -17.24 14.43
C THR A 80 8.03 -17.92 13.71
N GLY A 81 7.97 -17.83 12.37
CA GLY A 81 6.92 -18.43 11.55
C GLY A 81 5.61 -17.63 11.48
N GLY A 82 5.62 -16.38 11.94
CA GLY A 82 4.50 -15.45 11.75
C GLY A 82 4.63 -14.69 10.43
N ALA A 83 3.64 -13.86 10.12
CA ALA A 83 3.70 -12.95 8.99
C ALA A 83 2.89 -11.67 9.23
N ILE A 84 3.26 -10.61 8.53
CA ILE A 84 2.60 -9.31 8.52
C ILE A 84 2.20 -9.01 7.07
N PHE A 85 0.97 -8.56 6.89
CA PHE A 85 0.48 -8.03 5.62
C PHE A 85 -0.04 -6.61 5.86
N SER A 86 0.39 -5.66 5.03
CA SER A 86 -0.02 -4.25 5.11
C SER A 86 -0.49 -3.77 3.73
N THR A 87 -1.60 -3.03 3.70
CA THR A 87 -2.18 -2.49 2.47
C THR A 87 -1.70 -1.08 2.14
N GLY A 88 -1.23 -0.35 3.16
CA GLY A 88 -0.75 1.02 3.05
C GLY A 88 -1.77 2.04 2.54
N SER A 89 -3.07 1.75 2.61
CA SER A 89 -4.12 2.64 2.08
C SER A 89 -5.40 2.60 2.93
N ILE A 90 -5.96 3.78 3.20
CA ILE A 90 -7.27 3.93 3.84
C ILE A 90 -8.40 3.38 2.95
N THR A 91 -8.38 3.65 1.64
CA THR A 91 -9.51 3.30 0.76
C THR A 91 -9.56 1.82 0.37
N PHE A 92 -8.55 1.03 0.74
CA PHE A 92 -8.47 -0.40 0.42
C PHE A 92 -9.75 -1.17 0.78
N CYS A 93 -10.23 -1.02 2.02
CA CYS A 93 -11.44 -1.69 2.49
C CYS A 93 -12.70 -1.25 1.74
N GLY A 94 -12.73 -0.02 1.20
CA GLY A 94 -13.83 0.49 0.38
C GLY A 94 -13.96 -0.22 -0.97
N SER A 95 -12.94 -0.98 -1.38
CA SER A 95 -12.90 -1.73 -2.64
C SER A 95 -13.39 -3.16 -2.48
N LEU A 96 -13.35 -3.71 -1.26
CA LEU A 96 -13.81 -5.07 -0.96
C LEU A 96 -15.27 -5.36 -1.40
N PRO A 97 -16.28 -4.55 -1.04
CA PRO A 97 -17.67 -4.89 -1.35
C PRO A 97 -18.05 -4.68 -2.83
N VAL A 98 -17.17 -4.08 -3.64
CA VAL A 98 -17.43 -3.83 -5.05
C VAL A 98 -17.67 -5.14 -5.79
N ASN A 99 -18.63 -5.16 -6.71
CA ASN A 99 -19.00 -6.36 -7.47
C ASN A 99 -19.35 -7.58 -6.59
N ASN A 100 -20.05 -7.36 -5.46
CA ASN A 100 -20.41 -8.42 -4.51
C ASN A 100 -19.19 -9.25 -4.03
N PHE A 101 -18.08 -8.57 -3.72
CA PHE A 101 -16.80 -9.17 -3.31
C PHE A 101 -16.11 -10.05 -4.37
N GLN A 102 -16.59 -10.03 -5.62
CA GLN A 102 -15.97 -10.74 -6.75
C GLN A 102 -15.00 -9.80 -7.48
N ASN A 103 -13.88 -9.50 -6.84
CA ASN A 103 -12.89 -8.58 -7.37
C ASN A 103 -11.48 -8.90 -6.85
N ASN A 104 -10.45 -8.35 -7.50
CA ASN A 104 -9.06 -8.70 -7.22
C ASN A 104 -8.59 -8.30 -5.81
N ILE A 105 -9.12 -7.23 -5.20
CA ILE A 105 -8.81 -6.83 -3.82
C ILE A 105 -9.38 -7.84 -2.81
N SER A 106 -10.62 -8.27 -3.02
CA SER A 106 -11.26 -9.29 -2.19
C SER A 106 -10.55 -10.65 -2.31
N THR A 107 -10.18 -11.06 -3.52
CA THR A 107 -9.40 -12.29 -3.74
C THR A 107 -8.02 -12.22 -3.10
N LEU A 108 -7.34 -11.07 -3.21
CA LEU A 108 -6.02 -10.86 -2.60
C LEU A 108 -6.09 -11.01 -1.08
N LEU A 109 -7.03 -10.33 -0.43
CA LEU A 109 -7.19 -10.39 1.02
C LEU A 109 -7.61 -11.80 1.49
N ASP A 110 -8.49 -12.46 0.74
CA ASP A 110 -8.92 -13.83 1.03
C ASP A 110 -7.75 -14.82 0.99
N ASN A 111 -6.85 -14.70 0.01
CA ASN A 111 -5.65 -15.53 -0.09
C ASN A 111 -4.70 -15.31 1.11
N VAL A 112 -4.47 -14.06 1.51
CA VAL A 112 -3.65 -13.71 2.68
C VAL A 112 -4.28 -14.29 3.95
N PHE A 113 -5.58 -14.15 4.12
CA PHE A 113 -6.30 -14.64 5.28
C PHE A 113 -6.23 -16.17 5.40
N HIS A 114 -6.47 -16.89 4.30
CA HIS A 114 -6.33 -18.35 4.27
C HIS A 114 -4.91 -18.82 4.54
N ARG A 115 -3.89 -18.12 4.01
CA ARG A 115 -2.49 -18.40 4.35
C ARG A 115 -2.28 -18.26 5.86
N PHE A 116 -2.74 -17.17 6.48
CA PHE A 116 -2.55 -16.96 7.93
C PHE A 116 -3.26 -18.00 8.80
N LEU A 117 -4.40 -18.54 8.36
CA LEU A 117 -5.11 -19.59 9.10
C LEU A 117 -4.48 -20.99 8.97
N THR A 118 -3.66 -21.21 7.95
CA THR A 118 -3.05 -22.51 7.65
C THR A 118 -1.55 -22.56 7.95
N SER A 119 -0.97 -21.43 8.35
CA SER A 119 0.44 -21.29 8.72
C SER A 119 0.72 -21.67 10.17
#